data_AF-A0A730VQ52-F1
#
_entry.id   AF-A0A730VQ52-F1
#
_cell.length_a   1.000
_cell.length_b   1.000
_cell.length_c   1.000
_cell.angle_alpha   90.00
_cell.angle_beta   90.00
_cell.angle_gamma   90.00
#
_symmetry.space_group_name_H-M   'P 1'
#
loop_
_entity.id
_entity.type
_entity.pdbx_description
1 polymer ?
#
loop_
_entity_poly.entity_id
_entity_poly.type
_entity_poly.pdbx_seq_one_letter_code
_entity_poly.pdbx_strand_id
1 'polypeptide(L)'
;MADKLPAAVKHITRSVDDNVTFVQSMQEKAITTAYDAQQYVIWASLAIALAVTLLVLALSALLVRSKTRPLATAVGLADAIAAGDLSRSIKAGGNDECAHLLQSLGNMQMSLSAIVSEIRGSAESVSASSGQLSQGTHDLSSKTEE
;
A
#
# COMPACT_ATOMS: atom_id res chain seq x y z
N MET A 1 87.60 -38.11 11.92
CA MET A 1 86.65 -37.06 12.36
C MET A 1 86.22 -36.09 11.24
N ALA A 2 86.72 -36.21 10.00
CA ALA A 2 86.49 -35.25 8.92
C ALA A 2 85.22 -35.47 8.06
N ASP A 3 84.47 -36.57 8.27
CA ASP A 3 83.39 -36.99 7.37
C ASP A 3 81.96 -36.64 7.86
N LYS A 4 81.85 -35.97 9.02
CA LYS A 4 80.54 -35.61 9.63
C LYS A 4 80.07 -34.19 9.30
N LEU A 5 80.96 -33.32 8.83
CA LEU A 5 80.63 -31.94 8.41
C LEU A 5 79.60 -31.88 7.27
N PRO A 6 79.74 -32.63 6.15
CA PRO A 6 78.78 -32.55 5.05
C PRO A 6 77.40 -33.12 5.43
N ALA A 7 77.34 -34.10 6.33
CA ALA A 7 76.09 -34.67 6.82
C ALA A 7 75.30 -33.69 7.70
N ALA A 8 75.98 -32.97 8.59
CA ALA A 8 75.35 -31.96 9.45
C ALA A 8 74.81 -30.78 8.63
N VAL A 9 75.58 -30.28 7.67
CA VAL A 9 75.14 -29.19 6.78
C VAL A 9 73.93 -29.60 5.95
N LYS A 10 73.92 -30.82 5.39
CA LYS A 10 72.78 -31.37 4.63
C LYS A 10 71.51 -31.49 5.47
N HIS A 11 71.66 -31.89 6.74
CA HIS A 11 70.53 -31.99 7.66
C HIS A 11 69.95 -30.61 8.00
N ILE A 12 70.82 -29.61 8.20
CA ILE A 12 70.40 -28.23 8.44
C ILE A 12 69.68 -27.67 7.21
N THR A 13 70.23 -27.83 6.01
CA THR A 13 69.58 -27.33 4.78
C THR A 13 68.22 -27.98 4.56
N ARG A 14 68.10 -29.30 4.78
CA ARG A 14 66.81 -29.99 4.70
C ARG A 14 65.79 -29.47 5.72
N SER A 15 66.21 -29.26 6.97
CA SER A 15 65.32 -28.72 8.01
C SER A 15 64.90 -27.27 7.75
N VAL A 16 65.73 -26.47 7.07
CA VAL A 16 65.37 -25.12 6.64
C VAL A 16 64.35 -25.18 5.50
N ASP A 17 64.56 -26.06 4.52
CA ASP A 17 63.65 -26.25 3.38
C ASP A 17 62.27 -26.79 3.81
N ASP A 18 62.25 -27.76 4.74
CA ASP A 18 61.03 -28.29 5.34
C ASP A 18 60.24 -27.20 6.10
N ASN A 19 60.94 -26.32 6.84
CA ASN A 19 60.31 -25.20 7.53
C ASN A 19 59.77 -24.13 6.57
N VAL A 20 60.50 -23.81 5.50
CA VAL A 20 60.04 -22.88 4.46
C VAL A 20 58.77 -23.41 3.78
N THR A 21 58.76 -24.69 3.41
CA THR A 21 57.61 -25.35 2.79
C THR A 21 56.42 -25.42 3.75
N PHE A 22 56.67 -25.67 5.04
CA PHE A 22 55.65 -25.66 6.08
C PHE A 22 55.00 -24.28 6.22
N VAL A 23 55.79 -23.21 6.31
CA VAL A 23 55.30 -21.82 6.39
C VAL A 23 54.49 -21.44 5.14
N GLN A 24 54.93 -21.84 3.95
CA GLN A 24 54.20 -21.60 2.70
C GLN A 24 52.84 -22.31 2.69
N SER A 25 52.81 -23.59 3.08
CA SER A 25 51.56 -24.35 3.15
C SER A 25 50.55 -23.80 4.17
N MET A 26 51.04 -23.15 5.23
CA MET A 26 50.21 -22.47 6.24
C MET A 26 49.63 -21.16 5.70
N GLN A 27 50.42 -20.38 4.93
CA GLN A 27 49.92 -19.16 4.30
C GLN A 27 48.84 -19.44 3.25
N GLU A 28 49.03 -20.47 2.41
CA GLU A 28 48.05 -20.81 1.37
C GLU A 28 46.69 -21.20 1.96
N LYS A 29 46.67 -22.02 3.02
CA LYS A 29 45.44 -22.40 3.74
C LYS A 29 44.75 -21.22 4.44
N ALA A 30 45.53 -20.27 4.99
CA ALA A 30 44.98 -19.08 5.64
C ALA A 30 44.31 -18.14 4.62
N ILE A 31 44.87 -18.06 3.41
CA ILE A 31 44.34 -17.23 2.32
C ILE A 31 43.04 -17.85 1.75
N THR A 32 42.99 -19.17 1.50
CA THR A 32 41.80 -19.82 0.95
C THR A 32 40.62 -19.82 1.92
N THR A 33 40.86 -20.09 3.21
CA THR A 33 39.81 -20.03 4.24
C THR A 33 39.25 -18.63 4.45
N ALA A 34 40.09 -17.59 4.31
CA ALA A 34 39.65 -16.21 4.32
C ALA A 34 38.76 -15.87 3.10
N TYR A 35 39.12 -16.34 1.90
CA TYR A 35 38.32 -16.13 0.69
C TYR A 35 36.96 -16.83 0.74
N ASP A 36 36.90 -18.08 1.20
CA ASP A 36 35.64 -18.82 1.30
C ASP A 36 34.68 -18.19 2.32
N ALA A 37 35.20 -17.76 3.46
CA ALA A 37 34.43 -17.03 4.47
C ALA A 37 33.94 -15.67 3.93
N GLN A 38 34.79 -14.94 3.20
CA GLN A 38 34.42 -13.65 2.60
C GLN A 38 33.35 -13.81 1.52
N GLN A 39 33.46 -14.84 0.68
CA GLN A 39 32.51 -15.12 -0.37
C GLN A 39 31.13 -15.51 0.21
N TYR A 40 31.09 -16.33 1.26
CA TYR A 40 29.85 -16.64 1.97
C TYR A 40 29.17 -15.38 2.52
N VAL A 41 29.93 -14.49 3.16
CA VAL A 41 29.40 -13.24 3.71
C VAL A 41 28.85 -12.32 2.61
N ILE A 42 29.55 -12.19 1.47
CA ILE A 42 29.08 -11.39 0.34
C ILE A 42 27.76 -11.94 -0.20
N TRP A 43 27.68 -13.23 -0.52
CA TRP A 43 26.45 -13.84 -1.05
C TRP A 43 25.30 -13.80 -0.04
N ALA A 44 25.56 -14.04 1.25
CA ALA A 44 24.56 -13.90 2.29
C ALA A 44 24.04 -12.46 2.39
N SER A 45 24.93 -11.46 2.35
CA SER A 45 24.54 -10.05 2.39
C SER A 45 23.69 -9.63 1.18
N LEU A 46 24.06 -10.09 -0.03
CA LEU A 46 23.31 -9.85 -1.25
C LEU A 46 21.93 -10.52 -1.22
N ALA A 47 21.84 -11.76 -0.73
CA ALA A 47 20.59 -12.47 -0.58
C ALA A 47 19.64 -11.76 0.39
N ILE A 48 20.17 -11.29 1.53
CA ILE A 48 19.40 -10.51 2.52
C ILE A 48 18.95 -9.17 1.90
N ALA A 49 19.84 -8.44 1.24
CA ALA A 49 19.51 -7.17 0.60
C ALA A 49 18.41 -7.33 -0.47
N LEU A 50 18.50 -8.39 -1.28
CA LEU A 50 17.49 -8.72 -2.27
C LEU A 50 16.15 -9.08 -1.61
N ALA A 51 16.17 -9.92 -0.57
CA ALA A 51 14.97 -10.32 0.15
C ALA A 51 14.25 -9.11 0.78
N VAL A 52 14.99 -8.20 1.42
CA VAL A 52 14.45 -6.97 1.99
C VAL A 52 13.87 -6.08 0.89
N THR A 53 14.57 -5.92 -0.23
CA THR A 53 14.08 -5.12 -1.37
C THR A 53 12.76 -5.66 -1.92
N LEU A 54 12.67 -6.98 -2.13
CA LEU A 54 11.45 -7.62 -2.61
C LEU A 54 10.30 -7.48 -1.61
N LEU A 55 10.59 -7.62 -0.30
CA LEU A 55 9.60 -7.45 0.75
C LEU A 55 9.03 -6.03 0.79
N VAL A 56 9.90 -5.01 0.69
CA VAL A 56 9.49 -3.61 0.62
C VAL A 56 8.63 -3.36 -0.62
N LEU A 57 9.06 -3.82 -1.80
CA LEU A 57 8.28 -3.67 -3.03
C LEU A 57 6.90 -4.34 -2.94
N ALA A 58 6.82 -5.54 -2.36
CA ALA A 58 5.57 -6.25 -2.15
C ALA A 58 4.64 -5.49 -1.19
N LEU A 59 5.16 -5.02 -0.06
CA LEU A 59 4.39 -4.22 0.92
C LEU A 59 3.92 -2.90 0.30
N SER A 60 4.79 -2.18 -0.42
CA SER A 60 4.42 -0.95 -1.13
C SER A 60 3.31 -1.22 -2.16
N ALA A 61 3.42 -2.27 -2.96
CA ALA A 61 2.39 -2.63 -3.94
C ALA A 61 1.05 -2.99 -3.28
N LEU A 62 1.08 -3.68 -2.13
CA LEU A 62 -0.11 -4.00 -1.36
C LEU A 62 -0.77 -2.76 -0.75
N LEU A 63 0.02 -1.87 -0.14
CA LEU A 63 -0.48 -0.63 0.46
C LEU A 63 -1.07 0.31 -0.59
N VAL A 64 -0.38 0.49 -1.71
CA VAL A 64 -0.89 1.28 -2.84
C VAL A 64 -2.22 0.69 -3.29
N ARG A 65 -2.31 -0.62 -3.55
CA ARG A 65 -3.57 -1.24 -4.00
C ARG A 65 -4.69 -1.20 -2.96
N SER A 66 -4.39 -1.37 -1.67
CA SER A 66 -5.42 -1.43 -0.64
C SER A 66 -5.99 -0.06 -0.28
N LYS A 67 -5.18 1.01 -0.34
CA LYS A 67 -5.64 2.38 -0.03
C LYS A 67 -6.16 3.14 -1.26
N THR A 68 -5.52 3.00 -2.44
CA THR A 68 -5.93 3.76 -3.63
C THR A 68 -7.28 3.34 -4.19
N ARG A 69 -7.61 2.05 -4.15
CA ARG A 69 -8.91 1.56 -4.65
C ARG A 69 -10.10 2.14 -3.86
N PRO A 70 -10.15 2.06 -2.51
CA PRO A 70 -11.19 2.71 -1.73
C PRO A 70 -11.26 4.22 -1.93
N LEU A 71 -10.11 4.90 -2.08
CA LEU A 71 -10.08 6.34 -2.35
C LEU A 71 -10.69 6.68 -3.71
N ALA A 72 -10.41 5.91 -4.77
CA ALA A 72 -11.04 6.11 -6.07
C ALA A 72 -12.57 5.90 -5.99
N THR A 73 -13.03 4.93 -5.22
CA THR A 73 -14.47 4.73 -4.94
C THR A 73 -15.06 5.94 -4.22
N ALA A 74 -14.37 6.48 -3.21
CA ALA A 74 -14.83 7.66 -2.48
C ALA A 74 -14.93 8.89 -3.38
N VAL A 75 -13.95 9.13 -4.25
CA VAL A 75 -13.98 10.21 -5.25
C VAL A 75 -15.17 10.02 -6.20
N GLY A 76 -15.34 8.84 -6.78
CA GLY A 76 -16.45 8.59 -7.71
C GLY A 76 -17.83 8.70 -7.06
N LEU A 77 -17.92 8.46 -5.75
CA LEU A 77 -19.15 8.71 -4.99
C LEU A 77 -19.39 10.20 -4.77
N ALA A 78 -18.35 10.95 -4.38
CA ALA A 78 -18.45 12.40 -4.23
C ALA A 78 -18.85 13.09 -5.54
N ASP A 79 -18.29 12.64 -6.68
CA ASP A 79 -18.66 13.12 -8.01
C ASP A 79 -20.14 12.83 -8.34
N ALA A 80 -20.62 11.63 -8.00
CA ALA A 80 -22.04 11.28 -8.20
C ALA A 80 -22.97 12.16 -7.35
N ILE A 81 -22.63 12.39 -6.08
CA ILE A 81 -23.37 13.30 -5.19
C ILE A 81 -23.36 14.73 -5.74
N ALA A 82 -22.21 15.21 -6.22
CA ALA A 82 -22.08 16.54 -6.83
C ALA A 82 -22.90 16.68 -8.12
N ALA A 83 -23.09 15.59 -8.86
CA ALA A 83 -23.97 15.53 -10.03
C ALA A 83 -25.47 15.34 -9.66
N GLY A 84 -25.81 15.20 -8.38
CA GLY A 84 -27.18 14.97 -7.90
C GLY A 84 -27.66 13.50 -7.98
N ASP A 85 -26.78 12.56 -8.35
CA ASP A 85 -27.08 11.13 -8.32
C ASP A 85 -26.94 10.60 -6.88
N LEU A 86 -28.06 10.61 -6.16
CA LEU A 86 -28.17 10.10 -4.79
C LEU A 86 -28.70 8.65 -4.74
N SER A 87 -28.72 7.94 -5.87
CA SER A 87 -29.30 6.59 -5.95
C SER A 87 -28.29 5.46 -5.68
N ARG A 88 -27.00 5.78 -5.62
CA ARG A 88 -25.92 4.78 -5.50
C ARG A 88 -25.89 4.14 -4.12
N SER A 89 -25.80 2.81 -4.07
CA SER A 89 -25.62 2.07 -2.80
C SER A 89 -24.16 2.02 -2.41
N ILE A 90 -23.87 2.39 -1.16
CA ILE A 90 -22.50 2.39 -0.63
C ILE A 90 -22.31 1.15 0.23
N LYS A 91 -21.36 0.31 -0.16
CA LYS A 91 -20.83 -0.75 0.69
C LYS A 91 -19.44 -0.36 1.16
N ALA A 92 -19.37 0.26 2.34
CA ALA A 92 -18.11 0.43 3.04
C ALA A 92 -17.67 -0.94 3.56
N GLY A 93 -16.66 -1.54 2.91
CA GLY A 93 -16.03 -2.77 3.38
C GLY A 93 -14.75 -2.46 4.14
N GLY A 94 -14.52 -3.16 5.25
CA GLY A 94 -13.34 -2.96 6.10
C GLY A 94 -13.63 -2.13 7.36
N ASN A 95 -12.61 -1.92 8.18
CA ASN A 95 -12.72 -1.22 9.46
C ASN A 95 -11.57 -0.19 9.64
N ASP A 96 -11.10 0.35 8.52
CA ASP A 96 -10.01 1.33 8.47
C ASP A 96 -10.51 2.75 8.14
N GLU A 97 -9.59 3.70 8.01
CA GLU A 97 -9.93 5.10 7.76
C GLU A 97 -10.66 5.29 6.42
N CYS A 98 -10.39 4.44 5.43
CA CYS A 98 -11.06 4.47 4.14
C CYS A 98 -12.51 3.97 4.24
N ALA A 99 -12.75 2.91 5.03
CA ALA A 99 -14.11 2.46 5.33
C ALA A 99 -14.91 3.54 6.07
N HIS A 100 -14.29 4.20 7.05
CA HIS A 100 -14.91 5.30 7.79
C HIS A 100 -15.24 6.51 6.89
N LEU A 101 -14.35 6.85 5.95
CA LEU A 101 -14.59 7.89 4.94
C LEU A 101 -15.79 7.54 4.04
N LEU A 102 -15.84 6.32 3.50
CA LEU A 102 -16.94 5.86 2.65
C LEU A 102 -18.27 5.85 3.41
N GLN A 103 -18.28 5.42 4.68
CA GLN A 103 -19.44 5.47 5.55
C GLN A 103 -19.94 6.92 5.74
N SER A 104 -19.01 7.85 5.98
CA SER A 104 -19.33 9.28 6.17
C SER A 104 -19.93 9.90 4.92
N LEU A 105 -19.38 9.59 3.73
CA LEU A 105 -19.95 10.02 2.45
C LEU A 105 -21.35 9.45 2.23
N GLY A 106 -21.62 8.22 2.68
CA GLY A 106 -22.96 7.63 2.58
C GLY A 106 -23.98 8.25 3.51
N ASN A 107 -23.57 8.61 4.72
CA ASN A 107 -24.42 9.38 5.61
C ASN A 107 -24.76 10.74 5.00
N MET A 108 -23.79 11.40 4.36
CA MET A 108 -24.02 12.66 3.63
C MET A 108 -25.02 12.48 2.48
N GLN A 109 -24.85 11.45 1.65
CA GLN A 109 -25.79 11.13 0.57
C GLN A 109 -27.22 10.91 1.08
N MET A 110 -27.39 10.12 2.15
CA MET A 110 -28.70 9.86 2.75
C MET A 110 -29.36 11.15 3.25
N SER A 111 -28.60 12.01 3.94
CA SER A 111 -29.10 13.30 4.42
C SER A 111 -29.52 14.21 3.26
N LEU A 112 -28.72 14.30 2.21
CA LEU A 112 -29.09 15.07 1.01
C LEU A 112 -30.35 14.52 0.34
N SER A 113 -30.48 13.20 0.24
CA SER A 113 -31.66 12.57 -0.36
C SER A 113 -32.93 12.85 0.44
N ALA A 114 -32.83 12.85 1.77
CA ALA A 114 -33.95 13.19 2.65
C ALA A 114 -34.38 14.65 2.44
N ILE A 115 -33.43 15.59 2.41
CA ILE A 115 -33.69 17.01 2.17
C ILE A 115 -34.38 17.24 0.82
N VAL A 116 -33.88 16.61 -0.25
CA VAL A 116 -34.49 16.73 -1.59
C VAL A 116 -35.91 16.17 -1.61
N SER A 117 -36.15 15.03 -0.94
CA SER A 117 -37.48 14.43 -0.85
C SER A 117 -38.47 15.33 -0.08
N GLU A 118 -38.02 15.97 1.00
CA GLU A 118 -38.82 16.92 1.78
C GLU A 118 -39.19 18.17 0.97
N ILE A 119 -38.24 18.73 0.23
CA ILE A 119 -38.46 19.88 -0.66
C ILE A 119 -39.50 19.51 -1.74
N ARG A 120 -39.39 18.33 -2.35
CA ARG A 120 -40.35 17.86 -3.35
C ARG A 120 -41.75 17.73 -2.78
N GLY A 121 -41.91 17.12 -1.60
CA GLY A 121 -43.20 16.99 -0.93
C GLY A 121 -43.84 18.35 -0.59
N SER A 122 -43.02 19.32 -0.18
CA SER A 122 -43.45 20.68 0.08
C SER A 122 -43.90 21.40 -1.20
N ALA A 123 -43.18 21.22 -2.31
CA ALA A 123 -43.57 21.77 -3.62
C ALA A 123 -44.89 21.17 -4.15
N GLU A 124 -45.08 19.86 -3.99
CA GLU A 124 -46.34 19.17 -4.34
C GLU A 124 -47.52 19.72 -3.50
N SER A 125 -47.29 19.96 -2.21
CA SER A 125 -48.31 20.54 -1.31
C SER A 125 -48.69 21.97 -1.73
N VAL A 126 -47.69 22.82 -2.02
CA VAL A 126 -47.93 24.19 -2.51
C VAL A 126 -48.68 24.18 -3.84
N SER A 127 -48.29 23.32 -4.78
CA SER A 127 -48.98 23.18 -6.07
C SER A 127 -50.44 22.78 -5.91
N ALA A 128 -50.74 21.85 -4.99
CA ALA A 128 -52.10 21.46 -4.69
C ALA A 128 -52.92 22.62 -4.10
N SER A 129 -52.37 23.37 -3.14
CA SER A 129 -53.04 24.55 -2.57
C SER A 129 -53.26 25.67 -3.60
N SER A 130 -52.30 25.92 -4.50
CA SER A 130 -52.47 26.89 -5.58
C SER A 130 -53.58 26.48 -6.56
N GLY A 131 -53.70 25.19 -6.87
CA GLY A 131 -54.80 24.66 -7.68
C GLY A 131 -56.16 24.88 -7.02
N GLN A 132 -56.26 24.60 -5.72
CA GLN A 132 -57.47 24.86 -4.93
C GLN A 132 -57.83 26.36 -4.89
N LEU A 133 -56.85 27.23 -4.71
CA LEU A 133 -57.06 28.69 -4.70
C LEU A 133 -57.54 29.21 -6.06
N SER A 134 -56.96 28.70 -7.16
CA SER A 134 -57.39 29.06 -8.51
C SER A 134 -58.82 28.63 -8.78
N GLN A 135 -59.19 27.41 -8.37
CA GLN A 135 -60.57 26.93 -8.47
C GLN A 135 -61.53 27.81 -7.67
N GLY A 136 -61.18 28.13 -6.41
CA GLY A 136 -61.99 29.00 -5.56
C GLY A 136 -62.12 30.42 -6.11
N THR A 137 -61.08 30.94 -6.76
CA THR A 137 -61.12 32.25 -7.42
C THR A 137 -62.05 32.24 -8.63
N HIS A 138 -62.04 31.16 -9.42
CA HIS A 138 -62.94 31.00 -10.56
C HIS A 138 -64.41 30.96 -10.12
N ASP A 139 -64.73 30.18 -9.09
CA ASP A 139 -66.08 30.07 -8.52
C ASP A 139 -66.58 31.41 -7.93
N LEU A 140 -65.66 32.22 -7.37
CA LEU A 140 -65.99 33.54 -6.83
C LEU A 140 -66.24 34.56 -7.94
N SER A 141 -65.44 34.51 -9.00
CA SER A 141 -65.61 35.35 -10.19
C SER A 141 -66.94 35.05 -10.87
N SER A 142 -67.31 33.77 -11.05
CA SER A 142 -68.58 33.40 -11.68
C SER A 142 -69.80 33.88 -10.89
N LYS A 143 -69.74 33.86 -9.55
CA LYS A 143 -70.79 34.40 -8.69
C LYS A 143 -70.90 35.93 -8.69
N THR A 144 -69.87 36.63 -9.18
CA THR A 144 -69.88 38.10 -9.25
C THR A 144 -70.38 38.59 -10.61
N GLU A 145 -70.46 37.72 -11.63
CA GLU A 145 -70.97 38.04 -12.98
C GLU A 145 -72.46 37.72 -13.20
N GLU A 146 -73.10 36.91 -12.34
CA GLU A 146 -74.57 36.71 -12.31
C GLU A 146 -75.32 37.92 -11.70
#